data_AF-A0A7G8GZ04-F1
#
_entry.id   AF-A0A7G8GZ04-F1
#
_cell.length_a   1.000
_cell.length_b   1.000
_cell.length_c   1.000
_cell.angle_alpha   90.00
_cell.angle_beta   90.00
_cell.angle_gamma   90.00
#
_symmetry.space_group_name_H-M   'P 1'
#
loop_
_entity.id
_entity.type
_entity.pdbx_description
1 polymer ?
#
loop_
_entity_poly.entity_id
_entity_poly.type
_entity_poly.pdbx_seq_one_letter_code
_entity_poly.pdbx_strand_id
1 'polypeptide(L)'
;MIRLIDVGRLRHALRVLVFRFTGGRLTSALKSYRLFEGSLRLHQYQQASSIADTAWRRWPEAIDVVSMQCTLAFKAGALPEAFALLDRCLSASDYRAVDRVLFRTGSRPRDLYQSDEVFRSLSQRADLDFTRRSYALVAEAYLILRLKNAARAEELVAALEDRAEKLRSNPATTRCSQSNRQNLGKLYVSIGSALYHLALLQGDMALMARCWQRLADFSQAIDREHMNADALFRMSSNLGRGLALGFLLDPRHHGGVRVDALALLSAWVSANAAGLVTRRHVKGRTPQENHLLFLEALRDSCEELHQAGGSVTPQACRHWARLLNHSSERSLTDTIATLVQRQLTDPEP
;
A
#
# COMPACT_ATOMS: atom_id res chain seq x y z
N MET A 1 1.00 -21.83 -19.33
CA MET A 1 0.61 -20.65 -18.53
C MET A 1 0.06 -19.52 -19.40
N ILE A 2 0.71 -19.19 -20.53
CA ILE A 2 0.17 -18.30 -21.58
C ILE A 2 -1.27 -18.71 -21.95
N ARG A 3 -1.50 -20.00 -22.25
CA ARG A 3 -2.82 -20.56 -22.58
C ARG A 3 -3.94 -20.34 -21.56
N LEU A 4 -3.67 -20.27 -20.24
CA LEU A 4 -4.73 -20.11 -19.22
C LEU A 4 -5.15 -18.64 -19.00
N ILE A 5 -4.19 -17.71 -19.08
CA ILE A 5 -4.46 -16.27 -19.04
C ILE A 5 -5.21 -15.86 -20.31
N ASP A 6 -4.84 -16.45 -21.45
CA ASP A 6 -5.53 -16.24 -22.72
C ASP A 6 -6.96 -16.77 -22.69
N VAL A 7 -7.21 -17.95 -22.12
CA VAL A 7 -8.57 -18.48 -21.93
C VAL A 7 -9.42 -17.59 -21.02
N GLY A 8 -8.84 -17.04 -19.95
CA GLY A 8 -9.53 -16.10 -19.06
C GLY A 8 -9.93 -14.80 -19.76
N ARG A 9 -9.02 -14.23 -20.57
CA ARG A 9 -9.28 -13.03 -21.38
C ARG A 9 -10.31 -13.28 -22.46
N LEU A 10 -10.22 -14.41 -23.17
CA LEU A 10 -11.20 -14.83 -24.18
C LEU A 10 -12.59 -15.01 -23.58
N ARG A 11 -12.70 -15.68 -22.43
CA ARG A 11 -13.99 -15.85 -21.74
C ARG A 11 -14.58 -14.52 -21.28
N HIS A 12 -13.74 -13.59 -20.82
CA HIS A 12 -14.18 -12.23 -20.46
C HIS A 12 -14.67 -11.47 -21.69
N ALA A 13 -13.88 -11.46 -22.76
CA ALA A 13 -14.23 -10.81 -24.03
C ALA A 13 -15.56 -11.35 -24.60
N LEU A 14 -15.77 -12.67 -24.59
CA LEU A 14 -17.03 -13.28 -25.02
C LEU A 14 -18.22 -12.81 -24.17
N ARG A 15 -18.07 -12.74 -22.84
CA ARG A 15 -19.14 -12.25 -21.96
C ARG A 15 -19.46 -10.78 -22.20
N VAL A 16 -18.45 -9.95 -22.45
CA VAL A 16 -18.63 -8.53 -22.80
C VAL A 16 -19.33 -8.40 -24.15
N LEU A 17 -18.96 -9.22 -25.12
CA LEU A 17 -19.59 -9.27 -26.43
C LEU A 17 -21.09 -9.60 -26.30
N VAL A 18 -21.44 -10.66 -25.57
CA VAL A 18 -22.84 -11.04 -25.29
C VAL A 18 -23.57 -9.92 -24.54
N PHE A 19 -22.93 -9.29 -23.55
CA PHE A 19 -23.50 -8.16 -22.83
C PHE A 19 -23.83 -6.99 -23.77
N ARG A 20 -22.90 -6.63 -24.68
CA ARG A 20 -23.09 -5.55 -25.66
C ARG A 20 -24.21 -5.87 -26.64
N PHE A 21 -24.19 -7.06 -27.26
CA PHE A 21 -25.23 -7.47 -28.22
C PHE A 21 -26.63 -7.50 -27.61
N THR A 22 -26.74 -7.89 -26.34
CA THR A 22 -28.04 -7.96 -25.66
C THR A 22 -28.44 -6.65 -25.00
N GLY A 23 -27.62 -5.59 -25.08
CA GLY A 23 -27.84 -4.36 -24.30
C GLY A 23 -27.97 -4.61 -22.80
N GLY A 24 -27.25 -5.62 -22.29
CA GLY A 24 -27.32 -6.09 -20.91
C GLY A 24 -28.60 -6.85 -20.54
N ARG A 25 -29.52 -7.13 -21.50
CA ARG A 25 -30.83 -7.75 -21.22
C ARG A 25 -30.75 -9.12 -20.55
N LEU A 26 -29.70 -9.89 -20.83
CA LEU A 26 -29.46 -11.22 -20.25
C LEU A 26 -28.62 -11.19 -18.97
N THR A 27 -28.38 -10.01 -18.40
CA THR A 27 -27.58 -9.84 -17.18
C THR A 27 -28.40 -9.18 -16.07
N SER A 28 -27.88 -9.23 -14.84
CA SER A 28 -28.36 -8.44 -13.70
C SER A 28 -27.38 -7.31 -13.41
N ALA A 29 -27.75 -6.35 -12.55
CA ALA A 29 -26.87 -5.30 -12.06
C ALA A 29 -25.55 -5.88 -11.49
N LEU A 30 -25.65 -6.91 -10.64
CA LEU A 30 -24.51 -7.63 -10.08
C LEU A 30 -23.62 -8.31 -11.15
N LYS A 31 -24.23 -8.96 -12.16
CA LYS A 31 -23.46 -9.58 -13.26
C LYS A 31 -22.74 -8.51 -14.09
N SER A 32 -23.39 -7.38 -14.32
CA SER A 32 -22.81 -6.21 -15.02
C SER A 32 -21.63 -5.65 -14.23
N TYR A 33 -21.76 -5.54 -12.91
CA TYR A 33 -20.68 -5.12 -12.02
C TYR A 33 -19.46 -6.03 -12.12
N ARG A 34 -19.66 -7.35 -12.16
CA ARG A 34 -18.56 -8.32 -12.32
C ARG A 34 -17.86 -8.16 -13.69
N LEU A 35 -18.60 -7.85 -14.75
CA LEU A 35 -18.02 -7.56 -16.08
C LEU A 35 -17.25 -6.23 -16.08
N PHE A 36 -17.82 -5.19 -15.47
CA PHE A 36 -17.13 -3.92 -15.24
C PHE A 36 -15.82 -4.15 -14.49
N GLU A 37 -15.85 -4.89 -13.39
CA GLU A 37 -14.67 -5.17 -12.58
C GLU A 37 -13.62 -5.97 -13.34
N GLY A 38 -14.03 -6.99 -14.10
CA GLY A 38 -13.15 -7.75 -14.98
C GLY A 38 -12.45 -6.84 -16.00
N SER A 39 -13.19 -5.91 -16.59
CA SER A 39 -12.66 -4.94 -17.56
C SER A 39 -11.63 -3.99 -16.90
N LEU A 40 -11.92 -3.49 -15.69
CA LEU A 40 -10.96 -2.69 -14.93
C LEU A 40 -9.66 -3.46 -14.60
N ARG A 41 -9.77 -4.73 -14.19
CA ARG A 41 -8.61 -5.58 -13.89
C ARG A 41 -7.74 -5.86 -15.12
N LEU A 42 -8.34 -5.84 -16.31
CA LEU A 42 -7.65 -5.98 -17.60
C LEU A 42 -7.21 -4.63 -18.18
N HIS A 43 -7.33 -3.53 -17.44
CA HIS A 43 -7.03 -2.16 -17.89
C HIS A 43 -7.84 -1.72 -19.13
N GLN A 44 -8.99 -2.35 -19.39
CA GLN A 44 -9.91 -2.02 -20.48
C GLN A 44 -10.92 -0.94 -20.03
N TYR A 45 -10.44 0.27 -19.75
CA TYR A 45 -11.26 1.32 -19.13
C TYR A 45 -12.44 1.78 -20.00
N GLN A 46 -12.25 1.94 -21.31
CA GLN A 46 -13.34 2.29 -22.24
C GLN A 46 -14.46 1.25 -22.23
N GLN A 47 -14.08 -0.03 -22.17
CA GLN A 47 -15.04 -1.12 -22.06
C GLN A 47 -15.77 -1.09 -20.72
N ALA A 48 -15.07 -0.80 -19.62
CA ALA A 48 -15.69 -0.62 -18.31
C ALA A 48 -16.72 0.52 -18.33
N SER A 49 -16.39 1.68 -18.90
CA SER A 49 -17.34 2.80 -19.09
C SER A 49 -18.57 2.38 -19.88
N SER A 50 -18.38 1.75 -21.05
CA SER A 50 -19.48 1.26 -21.87
C SER A 50 -20.41 0.27 -21.14
N ILE A 51 -19.86 -0.59 -20.28
CA ILE A 51 -20.66 -1.50 -19.44
C ILE A 51 -21.47 -0.72 -18.41
N ALA A 52 -20.84 0.23 -17.72
CA ALA A 52 -21.48 1.05 -16.70
C ALA A 52 -22.62 1.89 -17.28
N ASP A 53 -22.43 2.52 -18.45
CA ASP A 53 -23.44 3.34 -19.13
C ASP A 53 -24.64 2.51 -19.60
N THR A 54 -24.38 1.29 -20.07
CA THR A 54 -25.43 0.35 -20.46
C THR A 54 -26.21 -0.14 -19.24
N ALA A 55 -25.51 -0.46 -18.15
CA ALA A 55 -26.13 -0.87 -16.89
C ALA A 55 -26.94 0.27 -16.24
N TRP A 56 -26.44 1.50 -16.30
CA TRP A 56 -27.09 2.71 -15.75
C TRP A 56 -28.45 2.98 -16.38
N ARG A 57 -28.55 2.89 -17.70
CA ARG A 57 -29.82 3.05 -18.42
C ARG A 57 -30.88 2.00 -18.03
N ARG A 58 -30.47 0.85 -17.50
CA ARG A 58 -31.35 -0.27 -17.17
C ARG A 58 -31.68 -0.38 -15.68
N TRP A 59 -30.72 -0.09 -14.83
CA TRP A 59 -30.84 -0.19 -13.37
C TRP A 59 -30.18 1.00 -12.67
N PRO A 60 -30.68 2.24 -12.88
CA PRO A 60 -30.05 3.44 -12.33
C PRO A 60 -30.02 3.44 -10.79
N GLU A 61 -31.01 2.80 -10.16
CA GLU A 61 -31.11 2.72 -8.70
C GLU A 61 -30.39 1.52 -8.08
N ALA A 62 -29.86 0.59 -8.88
CA ALA A 62 -29.17 -0.56 -8.33
C ALA A 62 -27.79 -0.14 -7.79
N ILE A 63 -27.53 -0.45 -6.52
CA ILE A 63 -26.29 -0.03 -5.84
C ILE A 63 -25.01 -0.50 -6.52
N ASP A 64 -25.06 -1.68 -7.16
CA ASP A 64 -23.99 -2.19 -8.02
C ASP A 64 -23.62 -1.21 -9.13
N VAL A 65 -24.62 -0.58 -9.75
CA VAL A 65 -24.44 0.36 -10.86
C VAL A 65 -24.05 1.74 -10.36
N VAL A 66 -24.65 2.21 -9.26
CA VAL A 66 -24.21 3.44 -8.57
C VAL A 66 -22.72 3.35 -8.22
N SER A 67 -22.26 2.20 -7.70
CA SER A 67 -20.85 1.95 -7.38
C SER A 67 -19.94 1.97 -8.62
N MET A 68 -20.41 1.52 -9.78
CA MET A 68 -19.68 1.66 -11.06
C MET A 68 -19.55 3.13 -11.47
N GLN A 69 -20.66 3.87 -11.43
CA GLN A 69 -20.69 5.28 -11.81
C GLN A 69 -19.83 6.12 -10.86
N CYS A 70 -19.92 5.90 -9.56
CA CYS A 70 -19.07 6.53 -8.56
C CYS A 70 -17.58 6.31 -8.86
N THR A 71 -17.19 5.07 -9.20
CA THR A 71 -15.80 4.74 -9.58
C THR A 71 -15.35 5.50 -10.82
N LEU A 72 -16.21 5.64 -11.83
CA LEU A 72 -15.90 6.35 -13.08
C LEU A 72 -15.85 7.87 -12.88
N ALA A 73 -16.76 8.42 -12.08
CA ALA A 73 -16.80 9.84 -11.73
C ALA A 73 -15.52 10.26 -10.98
N PHE A 74 -15.07 9.48 -9.98
CA PHE A 74 -13.78 9.72 -9.34
C PHE A 74 -12.63 9.66 -10.35
N LYS A 75 -12.58 8.64 -11.20
CA LYS A 75 -11.55 8.52 -12.22
C LYS A 75 -11.53 9.72 -13.19
N ALA A 76 -12.70 10.25 -13.53
CA ALA A 76 -12.86 11.38 -14.43
C ALA A 76 -12.57 12.74 -13.76
N GLY A 77 -12.47 12.79 -12.43
CA GLY A 77 -12.33 14.05 -11.68
C GLY A 77 -13.64 14.83 -11.53
N ALA A 78 -14.79 14.19 -11.80
CA ALA A 78 -16.12 14.78 -11.60
C ALA A 78 -16.51 14.72 -10.12
N LEU A 79 -15.78 15.43 -9.25
CA LEU A 79 -15.84 15.24 -7.80
C LEU A 79 -17.24 15.48 -7.20
N PRO A 80 -17.99 16.54 -7.55
CA PRO A 80 -19.34 16.74 -7.00
C PRO A 80 -20.27 15.56 -7.27
N GLU A 81 -20.27 15.04 -8.50
CA GLU A 81 -21.05 13.86 -8.87
C GLU A 81 -20.54 12.60 -8.16
N ALA A 82 -19.22 12.42 -8.11
CA ALA A 82 -18.59 11.27 -7.47
C ALA A 82 -18.97 11.17 -5.99
N PHE A 83 -18.95 12.30 -5.26
CA PHE A 83 -19.33 12.35 -3.86
C PHE A 83 -20.83 12.14 -3.65
N ALA A 84 -21.70 12.71 -4.49
CA ALA A 84 -23.14 12.44 -4.42
C ALA A 84 -23.47 10.95 -4.64
N LEU A 85 -22.79 10.30 -5.59
CA LEU A 85 -22.91 8.86 -5.81
C LEU A 85 -22.30 8.05 -4.66
N LEU A 86 -21.21 8.53 -4.07
CA LEU A 86 -20.59 7.91 -2.90
C LEU A 86 -21.54 7.92 -1.69
N ASP A 87 -22.22 9.03 -1.41
CA ASP A 87 -23.18 9.12 -0.30
C ASP A 87 -24.30 8.08 -0.44
N ARG A 88 -24.79 7.85 -1.67
CA ARG A 88 -25.75 6.77 -1.97
C ARG A 88 -25.14 5.39 -1.73
N CYS A 89 -23.89 5.17 -2.15
CA CYS A 89 -23.16 3.94 -1.88
C CYS A 89 -23.04 3.67 -0.36
N LEU A 90 -22.58 4.66 0.41
CA LEU A 90 -22.34 4.51 1.84
C LEU A 90 -23.64 4.34 2.64
N SER A 91 -24.73 4.99 2.24
CA SER A 91 -26.06 4.78 2.82
C SER A 91 -26.54 3.33 2.68
N ALA A 92 -26.08 2.62 1.64
CA ALA A 92 -26.34 1.20 1.43
C ALA A 92 -25.22 0.28 1.94
N SER A 93 -24.27 0.79 2.74
CA SER A 93 -23.07 0.07 3.20
C SER A 93 -22.20 -0.50 2.06
N ASP A 94 -22.19 0.16 0.90
CA ASP A 94 -21.34 -0.18 -0.25
C ASP A 94 -20.03 0.61 -0.25
N TYR A 95 -18.94 -0.07 0.08
CA TYR A 95 -17.61 0.56 0.15
C TYR A 95 -16.75 0.32 -1.10
N ARG A 96 -17.31 -0.28 -2.15
CA ARG A 96 -16.49 -0.80 -3.26
C ARG A 96 -15.84 0.32 -4.08
N ALA A 97 -16.49 1.47 -4.22
CA ALA A 97 -15.90 2.64 -4.87
C ALA A 97 -14.72 3.21 -4.05
N VAL A 98 -14.88 3.33 -2.73
CA VAL A 98 -13.80 3.74 -1.79
C VAL A 98 -12.61 2.80 -1.90
N ASP A 99 -12.85 1.49 -1.81
CA ASP A 99 -11.79 0.49 -1.90
C ASP A 99 -11.07 0.50 -3.27
N ARG A 100 -11.73 0.97 -4.34
CA ARG A 100 -11.06 1.15 -5.63
C ARG A 100 -10.18 2.39 -5.65
N VAL A 101 -10.68 3.52 -5.19
CA VAL A 101 -9.91 4.78 -5.14
C VAL A 101 -8.68 4.60 -4.26
N LEU A 102 -8.82 4.00 -3.08
CA LEU A 102 -7.72 3.78 -2.15
C LEU A 102 -6.67 2.81 -2.70
N PHE A 103 -7.10 1.68 -3.28
CA PHE A 103 -6.19 0.56 -3.55
C PHE A 103 -5.94 0.27 -5.03
N ARG A 104 -6.51 1.04 -5.96
CA ARG A 104 -6.23 0.95 -7.40
C ARG A 104 -5.95 2.34 -7.96
N THR A 105 -4.69 2.63 -8.23
CA THR A 105 -4.24 3.93 -8.78
C THR A 105 -5.00 4.32 -10.06
N GLY A 106 -5.32 3.36 -10.92
CA GLY A 106 -6.09 3.61 -12.14
C GLY A 106 -7.56 4.03 -11.95
N SER A 107 -8.08 4.01 -10.72
CA SER A 107 -9.43 4.47 -10.36
C SER A 107 -9.44 5.84 -9.68
N ARG A 108 -8.27 6.45 -9.45
CA ARG A 108 -8.14 7.79 -8.86
C ARG A 108 -8.31 8.87 -9.95
N PRO A 109 -8.64 10.12 -9.58
CA PRO A 109 -8.51 11.26 -10.47
C PRO A 109 -7.11 11.31 -11.11
N ARG A 110 -7.02 11.80 -12.35
CA ARG A 110 -5.71 12.01 -13.00
C ARG A 110 -4.98 13.20 -12.42
N ASP A 111 -5.73 14.24 -12.06
CA ASP A 111 -5.20 15.41 -11.39
C ASP A 111 -4.82 15.07 -9.94
N LEU A 112 -3.65 15.56 -9.53
CA LEU A 112 -3.10 15.24 -8.21
C LEU A 112 -3.80 16.01 -7.10
N TYR A 113 -4.20 17.26 -7.32
CA TYR A 113 -4.93 18.06 -6.33
C TYR A 113 -6.35 17.53 -6.14
N GLN A 114 -7.00 17.05 -7.20
CA GLN A 114 -8.27 16.34 -7.06
C GLN A 114 -8.13 15.02 -6.31
N SER A 115 -7.02 14.29 -6.52
CA SER A 115 -6.75 13.07 -5.73
C SER A 115 -6.53 13.40 -4.26
N ASP A 116 -5.86 14.52 -3.96
CA ASP A 116 -5.63 15.03 -2.61
C ASP A 116 -6.96 15.36 -1.91
N GLU A 117 -7.82 16.12 -2.58
CA GLU A 117 -9.18 16.44 -2.11
C GLU A 117 -9.98 15.17 -1.78
N VAL A 118 -9.91 14.16 -2.66
CA VAL A 118 -10.60 12.88 -2.45
C VAL A 118 -10.07 12.17 -1.21
N PHE A 119 -8.75 12.03 -1.03
CA PHE A 119 -8.21 11.36 0.16
C PHE A 119 -8.49 12.13 1.45
N ARG A 120 -8.37 13.45 1.41
CA ARG A 120 -8.68 14.30 2.56
C ARG A 120 -10.13 14.13 2.98
N SER A 121 -11.06 14.23 2.02
CA SER A 121 -12.48 13.99 2.26
C SER A 121 -12.72 12.60 2.87
N LEU A 122 -12.22 11.54 2.24
CA LEU A 122 -12.39 10.16 2.73
C LEU A 122 -11.81 9.95 4.14
N SER A 123 -10.68 10.58 4.48
CA SER A 123 -10.08 10.42 5.82
C SER A 123 -10.92 11.03 6.95
N GLN A 124 -11.76 12.02 6.63
CA GLN A 124 -12.58 12.77 7.58
C GLN A 124 -14.01 12.25 7.70
N ARG A 125 -14.45 11.38 6.79
CA ARG A 125 -15.82 10.84 6.76
C ARG A 125 -16.15 9.93 7.95
N ALA A 126 -17.17 10.30 8.72
CA ALA A 126 -17.59 9.55 9.90
C ALA A 126 -18.27 8.20 9.59
N ASP A 127 -18.85 8.06 8.40
CA ASP A 127 -19.51 6.84 7.90
C ASP A 127 -18.52 5.81 7.33
N LEU A 128 -17.22 6.12 7.32
CA LEU A 128 -16.16 5.18 7.01
C LEU A 128 -15.52 4.61 8.27
N ASP A 129 -15.28 3.30 8.25
CA ASP A 129 -14.55 2.64 9.32
C ASP A 129 -13.13 3.19 9.50
N PHE A 130 -12.56 2.92 10.67
CA PHE A 130 -11.21 3.35 11.04
C PHE A 130 -10.15 2.94 10.00
N THR A 131 -10.28 1.74 9.44
CA THR A 131 -9.31 1.16 8.51
C THR A 131 -9.28 1.93 7.19
N ARG A 132 -10.45 2.22 6.60
CA ARG A 132 -10.56 2.98 5.34
C ARG A 132 -10.11 4.42 5.50
N ARG A 133 -10.49 5.08 6.60
CA ARG A 133 -10.00 6.42 6.92
C ARG A 133 -8.48 6.46 7.06
N SER A 134 -7.90 5.45 7.71
CA SER A 134 -6.45 5.36 7.88
C SER A 134 -5.74 5.08 6.55
N TYR A 135 -6.30 4.22 5.69
CA TYR A 135 -5.75 4.02 4.35
C TYR A 135 -5.90 5.23 3.43
N ALA A 136 -6.89 6.09 3.65
CA ALA A 136 -6.98 7.37 2.97
C ALA A 136 -5.79 8.28 3.34
N LEU A 137 -5.46 8.41 4.64
CA LEU A 137 -4.28 9.14 5.09
C LEU A 137 -2.98 8.56 4.54
N VAL A 138 -2.84 7.23 4.52
CA VAL A 138 -1.69 6.55 3.92
C VAL A 138 -1.58 6.87 2.43
N ALA A 139 -2.68 6.82 1.68
CA ALA A 139 -2.68 7.13 0.25
C ALA A 139 -2.35 8.61 -0.01
N GLU A 140 -2.85 9.51 0.84
CA GLU A 140 -2.55 10.94 0.83
C GLU A 140 -1.06 11.19 1.09
N ALA A 141 -0.46 10.54 2.09
CA ALA A 141 0.97 10.68 2.39
C ALA A 141 1.85 10.40 1.15
N TYR A 142 1.60 9.31 0.43
CA TYR A 142 2.34 9.03 -0.81
C TYR A 142 2.07 10.03 -1.93
N LEU A 143 0.87 10.64 -1.97
CA LEU A 143 0.55 11.69 -2.92
C LEU A 143 1.29 12.99 -2.59
N ILE A 144 1.35 13.36 -1.31
CA ILE A 144 2.05 14.56 -0.82
C ILE A 144 3.54 14.52 -1.14
N LEU A 145 4.19 13.35 -1.12
CA LEU A 145 5.57 13.20 -1.59
C LEU A 145 5.75 13.71 -3.03
N ARG A 146 4.78 13.44 -3.91
CA ARG A 146 4.82 13.89 -5.32
C ARG A 146 4.48 15.37 -5.47
N LEU A 147 3.58 15.88 -4.63
CA LEU A 147 3.23 17.30 -4.59
C LEU A 147 4.29 18.15 -3.89
N LYS A 148 5.21 17.52 -3.16
CA LYS A 148 6.26 18.17 -2.34
C LYS A 148 5.68 19.23 -1.39
N ASN A 149 4.49 18.98 -0.85
CA ASN A 149 3.79 19.91 0.04
C ASN A 149 4.21 19.67 1.49
N ALA A 150 5.21 20.41 1.96
CA ALA A 150 5.78 20.26 3.30
C ALA A 150 4.78 20.60 4.43
N ALA A 151 3.95 21.64 4.24
CA ALA A 151 2.94 22.02 5.24
C ALA A 151 1.92 20.91 5.45
N ARG A 152 1.40 20.33 4.36
CA ARG A 152 0.46 19.20 4.46
C ARG A 152 1.13 17.93 5.01
N ALA A 153 2.42 17.73 4.75
CA ALA A 153 3.17 16.61 5.32
C ALA A 153 3.15 16.66 6.86
N GLU A 154 3.28 17.84 7.47
CA GLU A 154 3.24 18.00 8.93
C GLU A 154 1.89 17.61 9.52
N GLU A 155 0.79 18.08 8.92
CA GLU A 155 -0.56 17.71 9.33
C GLU A 155 -0.81 16.19 9.20
N LEU A 156 -0.28 15.57 8.14
CA LEU A 156 -0.38 14.13 7.93
C LEU A 156 0.45 13.33 8.93
N VAL A 157 1.63 13.80 9.32
CA VAL A 157 2.43 13.18 10.37
C VAL A 157 1.62 13.11 11.66
N ALA A 158 1.08 14.23 12.12
CA ALA A 158 0.28 14.27 13.34
C ALA A 158 -0.93 13.32 13.28
N ALA A 159 -1.65 13.32 12.15
CA ALA A 159 -2.80 12.43 11.97
C ALA A 159 -2.39 10.94 11.95
N LEU A 160 -1.31 10.58 11.27
CA LEU A 160 -0.82 9.21 11.17
C LEU A 160 -0.21 8.71 12.49
N GLU A 161 0.46 9.56 13.27
CA GLU A 161 0.96 9.20 14.61
C GLU A 161 -0.20 8.87 15.57
N ASP A 162 -1.29 9.64 15.57
CA ASP A 162 -2.50 9.31 16.34
C ASP A 162 -3.09 7.95 15.93
N ARG A 163 -3.16 7.66 14.63
CA ARG A 163 -3.65 6.36 14.14
C ARG A 163 -2.72 5.22 14.51
N ALA A 164 -1.40 5.44 14.44
CA ALA A 164 -0.40 4.48 14.86
C ALA A 164 -0.55 4.16 16.35
N GLU A 165 -0.72 5.16 17.20
CA GLU A 165 -0.88 4.98 18.64
C GLU A 165 -2.14 4.15 18.97
N LYS A 166 -3.28 4.48 18.34
CA LYS A 166 -4.53 3.71 18.50
C LYS A 166 -4.39 2.25 18.10
N LEU A 167 -3.61 1.97 17.05
CA LEU A 167 -3.33 0.61 16.63
C LEU A 167 -2.36 -0.09 17.59
N ARG A 168 -1.33 0.61 18.07
CA ARG A 168 -0.37 0.08 19.04
C ARG A 168 -1.05 -0.35 20.34
N SER A 169 -2.01 0.44 20.82
CA SER A 169 -2.79 0.15 22.03
C SER A 169 -3.82 -0.98 21.83
N ASN A 170 -4.06 -1.44 20.60
CA ASN A 170 -5.03 -2.49 20.30
C ASN A 170 -4.33 -3.87 20.26
N PRO A 171 -4.63 -4.80 21.20
CA PRO A 171 -4.03 -6.13 21.22
C PRO A 171 -4.31 -6.96 19.96
N ALA A 172 -5.35 -6.63 19.18
CA ALA A 172 -5.62 -7.31 17.92
C ALA A 172 -4.60 -6.98 16.83
N THR A 173 -3.84 -5.88 16.96
CA THR A 173 -2.86 -5.45 15.96
C THR A 173 -1.74 -6.47 15.77
N THR A 174 -1.30 -7.17 16.82
CA THR A 174 -0.22 -8.17 16.77
C THR A 174 -0.69 -9.61 16.51
N ARG A 175 -2.00 -9.86 16.47
CA ARG A 175 -2.60 -11.21 16.28
C ARG A 175 -3.86 -11.20 15.41
N CYS A 176 -3.89 -10.31 14.41
CA CYS A 176 -5.09 -10.09 13.59
C CYS A 176 -5.32 -11.25 12.61
N SER A 177 -6.44 -11.97 12.76
CA SER A 177 -6.83 -13.07 11.87
C SER A 177 -7.46 -12.61 10.55
N GLN A 178 -7.83 -11.32 10.46
CA GLN A 178 -8.44 -10.74 9.26
C GLN A 178 -7.48 -10.74 8.07
N SER A 179 -8.03 -10.90 6.87
CA SER A 179 -7.23 -10.94 5.65
C SER A 179 -6.87 -9.54 5.14
N ASN A 180 -5.68 -9.43 4.53
CA ASN A 180 -5.27 -8.32 3.68
C ASN A 180 -5.64 -6.92 4.21
N ARG A 181 -6.59 -6.22 3.57
CA ARG A 181 -6.93 -4.81 3.83
C ARG A 181 -7.67 -4.58 5.14
N GLN A 182 -8.19 -5.63 5.77
CA GLN A 182 -8.83 -5.56 7.09
C GLN A 182 -7.86 -5.92 8.22
N ASN A 183 -6.63 -6.33 7.89
CA ASN A 183 -5.64 -6.73 8.87
C ASN A 183 -5.01 -5.51 9.55
N LEU A 184 -5.21 -5.38 10.86
CA LEU A 184 -4.75 -4.23 11.65
C LEU A 184 -3.22 -4.14 11.73
N GLY A 185 -2.52 -5.27 11.84
CA GLY A 185 -1.06 -5.30 11.80
C GLY A 185 -0.50 -4.81 10.47
N LYS A 186 -1.13 -5.22 9.36
CA LYS A 186 -0.76 -4.72 8.03
C LYS A 186 -1.02 -3.22 7.88
N LEU A 187 -2.13 -2.71 8.40
CA LEU A 187 -2.41 -1.27 8.41
C LEU A 187 -1.34 -0.53 9.22
N TYR A 188 -0.97 -1.04 10.39
CA TYR A 188 0.07 -0.47 11.24
C TYR A 188 1.42 -0.35 10.50
N VAL A 189 1.85 -1.42 9.83
CA VAL A 189 3.07 -1.40 8.98
C VAL A 189 2.93 -0.39 7.84
N SER A 190 1.74 -0.26 7.24
CA SER A 190 1.49 0.69 6.15
C SER A 190 1.58 2.15 6.62
N ILE A 191 1.09 2.44 7.83
CA ILE A 191 1.20 3.74 8.49
C ILE A 191 2.66 4.04 8.83
N GLY A 192 3.39 3.10 9.42
CA GLY A 192 4.83 3.25 9.68
C GLY A 192 5.63 3.51 8.40
N SER A 193 5.24 2.84 7.31
CA SER A 193 5.83 3.08 5.98
C SER A 193 5.56 4.49 5.47
N ALA A 194 4.33 4.98 5.59
CA ALA A 194 3.98 6.35 5.20
C ALA A 194 4.73 7.39 6.04
N LEU A 195 4.79 7.19 7.35
CA LEU A 195 5.47 8.10 8.28
C LEU A 195 6.96 8.25 7.99
N TYR A 196 7.71 7.17 7.72
CA TYR A 196 9.13 7.32 7.44
C TYR A 196 9.38 8.05 6.11
N HIS A 197 8.50 7.90 5.11
CA HIS A 197 8.62 8.66 3.86
C HIS A 197 8.35 10.14 4.09
N LEU A 198 7.38 10.49 4.94
CA LEU A 198 7.16 11.89 5.35
C LEU A 198 8.36 12.43 6.15
N ALA A 199 8.95 11.62 7.02
CA ALA A 199 10.17 11.96 7.75
C ALA A 199 11.33 12.27 6.79
N LEU A 200 11.51 11.47 5.73
CA LEU A 200 12.51 11.73 4.69
C LEU A 200 12.23 13.03 3.92
N LEU A 201 10.96 13.32 3.60
CA LEU A 201 10.58 14.56 2.93
C LEU A 201 10.91 15.79 3.79
N GLN A 202 10.71 15.69 5.10
CA GLN A 202 10.90 16.79 6.06
C GLN A 202 12.33 16.86 6.63
N GLY A 203 13.16 15.84 6.42
CA GLY A 203 14.45 15.71 7.09
C GLY A 203 14.34 15.45 8.60
N ASP A 204 13.20 14.94 9.08
CA ASP A 204 12.94 14.71 10.51
C ASP A 204 13.52 13.36 10.97
N MET A 205 14.75 13.40 11.47
CA MET A 205 15.43 12.21 12.01
C MET A 205 14.82 11.71 13.33
N ALA A 206 14.16 12.57 14.10
CA ALA A 206 13.50 12.15 15.34
C ALA A 206 12.24 11.31 15.03
N LEU A 207 11.44 11.73 14.03
CA LEU A 207 10.34 10.93 13.53
C LEU A 207 10.83 9.63 12.88
N MET A 208 11.95 9.67 12.15
CA MET A 208 12.58 8.47 11.58
C MET A 208 12.89 7.44 12.68
N ALA A 209 13.53 7.88 13.78
CA ALA A 209 13.84 7.02 14.92
C ALA A 209 12.58 6.42 15.58
N ARG A 210 11.53 7.24 15.78
CA ARG A 210 10.23 6.75 16.29
C ARG A 210 9.61 5.71 15.34
N CYS A 211 9.71 5.91 14.03
CA CYS A 211 9.19 4.96 13.05
C CYS A 211 9.91 3.62 13.11
N TRP A 212 11.25 3.63 13.17
CA TRP A 212 12.03 2.41 13.30
C TRP A 212 11.67 1.65 14.59
N GLN A 213 11.72 2.32 15.75
CA GLN A 213 11.41 1.69 17.04
C GLN A 213 10.03 1.04 17.02
N ARG A 214 9.02 1.78 16.53
CA ARG A 214 7.64 1.32 16.43
C ARG A 214 7.49 0.03 15.61
N LEU A 215 8.25 -0.10 14.52
CA LEU A 215 8.22 -1.26 13.63
C LEU A 215 9.08 -2.42 14.19
N ALA A 216 10.18 -2.12 14.88
CA ALA A 216 10.98 -3.09 15.62
C ALA A 216 10.16 -3.75 16.75
N ASP A 217 9.50 -2.94 17.59
CA ASP A 217 8.63 -3.41 18.67
C ASP A 217 7.52 -4.31 18.13
N PHE A 218 6.86 -3.88 17.05
CA PHE A 218 5.82 -4.68 16.41
C PHE A 218 6.35 -5.99 15.83
N SER A 219 7.53 -5.96 15.21
CA SER A 219 8.21 -7.15 14.67
C SER A 219 8.50 -8.19 15.76
N GLN A 220 8.85 -7.73 16.97
CA GLN A 220 9.10 -8.59 18.12
C GLN A 220 7.80 -9.10 18.76
N ALA A 221 6.78 -8.25 18.86
CA ALA A 221 5.52 -8.55 19.53
C ALA A 221 4.52 -9.37 18.69
N ILE A 222 4.77 -9.54 17.39
CA ILE A 222 3.83 -10.21 16.49
C ILE A 222 3.67 -11.70 16.82
N ASP A 223 2.43 -12.13 17.01
CA ASP A 223 2.07 -13.53 17.13
C ASP A 223 1.87 -14.13 15.72
N ARG A 224 2.92 -14.78 15.21
CA ARG A 224 2.94 -15.33 13.85
C ARG A 224 1.97 -16.50 13.65
N GLU A 225 1.61 -17.20 14.72
CA GLU A 225 0.69 -18.34 14.67
C GLU A 225 -0.76 -17.88 14.55
N HIS A 226 -1.12 -16.79 15.23
CA HIS A 226 -2.49 -16.25 15.22
C HIS A 226 -2.72 -15.18 14.14
N MET A 227 -1.67 -14.57 13.60
CA MET A 227 -1.79 -13.61 12.50
C MET A 227 -2.15 -14.29 11.18
N ASN A 228 -3.01 -13.65 10.39
CA ASN A 228 -3.35 -14.14 9.05
C ASN A 228 -2.09 -14.31 8.16
N ALA A 229 -1.90 -15.52 7.64
CA ALA A 229 -0.70 -15.88 6.86
C ALA A 229 -0.52 -15.07 5.57
N ASP A 230 -1.58 -14.77 4.82
CA ASP A 230 -1.50 -13.92 3.61
C ASP A 230 -1.16 -12.49 3.98
N ALA A 231 -1.72 -11.98 5.09
CA ALA A 231 -1.37 -10.65 5.58
C ALA A 231 0.10 -10.57 6.02
N LEU A 232 0.60 -11.55 6.79
CA LEU A 232 2.01 -11.67 7.17
C LEU A 232 2.93 -11.63 5.94
N PHE A 233 2.65 -12.49 4.96
CA PHE A 233 3.43 -12.57 3.75
C PHE A 233 3.43 -11.25 2.96
N ARG A 234 2.26 -10.61 2.82
CA ARG A 234 2.14 -9.36 2.05
C ARG A 234 2.64 -8.11 2.77
N MET A 235 2.75 -8.15 4.11
CA MET A 235 3.29 -7.03 4.89
C MET A 235 4.79 -7.14 5.08
N SER A 236 5.38 -8.32 4.87
CA SER A 236 6.77 -8.60 5.20
C SER A 236 7.76 -7.71 4.45
N SER A 237 7.54 -7.40 3.16
CA SER A 237 8.42 -6.50 2.41
C SER A 237 8.41 -5.06 2.96
N ASN A 238 7.24 -4.54 3.33
CA ASN A 238 7.14 -3.21 3.94
C ASN A 238 7.67 -3.17 5.37
N LEU A 239 7.45 -4.23 6.14
CA LEU A 239 8.03 -4.34 7.47
C LEU A 239 9.56 -4.42 7.38
N GLY A 240 10.10 -5.23 6.47
CA GLY A 240 11.54 -5.32 6.22
C GLY A 240 12.15 -3.95 5.89
N ARG A 241 11.53 -3.16 5.00
CA ARG A 241 11.96 -1.77 4.75
C ARG A 241 11.96 -0.94 6.04
N GLY A 242 10.91 -1.05 6.84
CA GLY A 242 10.81 -0.39 8.14
C GLY A 242 11.92 -0.77 9.13
N LEU A 243 12.29 -2.04 9.17
CA LEU A 243 13.38 -2.55 10.01
C LEU A 243 14.75 -2.06 9.51
N ALA A 244 14.94 -2.01 8.19
CA ALA A 244 16.16 -1.49 7.58
C ALA A 244 16.40 -0.01 7.85
N LEU A 245 15.38 0.76 8.30
CA LEU A 245 15.55 2.17 8.68
C LEU A 245 16.61 2.36 9.78
N GLY A 246 16.95 1.33 10.54
CA GLY A 246 18.02 1.40 11.54
C GLY A 246 19.38 1.81 10.95
N PHE A 247 19.61 1.56 9.65
CA PHE A 247 20.82 2.02 8.95
C PHE A 247 20.82 3.51 8.62
N LEU A 248 19.67 4.19 8.70
CA LEU A 248 19.58 5.65 8.57
C LEU A 248 19.79 6.38 9.89
N LEU A 249 19.73 5.65 11.01
CA LEU A 249 19.90 6.22 12.34
C LEU A 249 21.39 6.29 12.70
N ASP A 250 21.76 7.35 13.40
CA ASP A 250 23.12 7.57 13.89
C ASP A 250 23.41 6.60 15.04
N PRO A 251 24.36 5.66 14.88
CA PRO A 251 24.67 4.66 15.92
C PRO A 251 25.18 5.32 17.22
N ARG A 252 25.75 6.52 17.18
CA ARG A 252 26.20 7.23 18.39
C ARG A 252 25.05 7.58 19.33
N HIS A 253 23.87 7.81 18.77
CA HIS A 253 22.66 8.16 19.51
C HIS A 253 21.73 6.96 19.73
N HIS A 254 21.92 5.87 18.96
CA HIS A 254 21.00 4.74 18.92
C HIS A 254 21.67 3.37 19.16
N GLY A 255 22.93 3.33 19.59
CA GLY A 255 23.64 2.12 20.01
C GLY A 255 23.70 1.05 18.92
N GLY A 256 23.38 -0.19 19.30
CA GLY A 256 23.41 -1.39 18.44
C GLY A 256 22.35 -1.44 17.33
N VAL A 257 21.70 -0.33 16.99
CA VAL A 257 20.56 -0.24 16.06
C VAL A 257 20.75 -0.99 14.73
N ARG A 258 21.97 -0.98 14.17
CA ARG A 258 22.29 -1.69 12.92
C ARG A 258 22.32 -3.19 13.09
N VAL A 259 22.90 -3.66 14.20
CA VAL A 259 22.92 -5.07 14.59
C VAL A 259 21.50 -5.56 14.88
N ASP A 260 20.70 -4.77 15.59
CA ASP A 260 19.30 -5.07 15.87
C ASP A 260 18.47 -5.14 14.58
N ALA A 261 18.67 -4.19 13.65
CA ALA A 261 18.02 -4.20 12.35
C ALA A 261 18.34 -5.48 11.56
N LEU A 262 19.62 -5.88 11.51
CA LEU A 262 20.06 -7.12 10.87
C LEU A 262 19.46 -8.36 11.54
N ALA A 263 19.47 -8.43 12.87
CA ALA A 263 18.89 -9.55 13.61
C ALA A 263 17.38 -9.70 13.32
N LEU A 264 16.64 -8.60 13.34
CA LEU A 264 15.20 -8.58 13.04
C LEU A 264 14.93 -8.96 11.58
N LEU A 265 15.69 -8.42 10.61
CA LEU A 265 15.57 -8.78 9.19
C LEU A 265 15.84 -10.27 8.95
N SER A 266 16.92 -10.81 9.54
CA SER A 266 17.27 -12.23 9.44
C SER A 266 16.21 -13.13 10.04
N ALA A 267 15.60 -12.75 11.17
CA ALA A 267 14.47 -13.47 11.75
C ALA A 267 13.27 -13.51 10.77
N TRP A 268 12.98 -12.42 10.06
CA TRP A 268 11.91 -12.37 9.07
C TRP A 268 12.20 -13.16 7.80
N VAL A 269 13.45 -13.16 7.31
CA VAL A 269 13.88 -14.03 6.19
C VAL A 269 13.67 -15.49 6.57
N SER A 270 14.19 -15.91 7.72
CA SER A 270 14.06 -17.29 8.23
C SER A 270 12.59 -17.69 8.42
N ALA A 271 11.77 -16.83 9.00
CA ALA A 271 10.34 -17.09 9.18
C ALA A 271 9.58 -17.22 7.84
N ASN A 272 9.90 -16.37 6.85
CA ASN A 272 9.31 -16.48 5.52
C ASN A 272 9.77 -17.76 4.80
N ALA A 273 11.05 -18.11 4.89
CA ALA A 273 11.60 -19.34 4.31
C ALA A 273 10.94 -20.59 4.92
N ALA A 274 10.82 -20.64 6.25
CA ALA A 274 10.21 -21.77 6.98
C ALA A 274 8.69 -21.90 6.73
N GLY A 275 7.97 -20.78 6.58
CA GLY A 275 6.50 -20.75 6.50
C GLY A 275 5.88 -20.84 5.10
N LEU A 276 6.66 -20.72 4.00
CA LEU A 276 6.12 -20.54 2.64
C LEU A 276 6.36 -21.68 1.65
N VAL A 277 7.23 -22.65 1.97
CA VAL A 277 7.45 -23.83 1.10
C VAL A 277 6.22 -24.75 1.08
N THR A 278 5.49 -24.86 2.20
CA THR A 278 4.25 -25.66 2.33
C THR A 278 2.98 -24.93 1.87
N ARG A 279 3.01 -23.60 1.66
CA ARG A 279 1.82 -22.77 1.33
C ARG A 279 1.76 -22.32 -0.14
N ARG A 280 2.43 -23.03 -1.06
CA ARG A 280 2.54 -22.74 -2.52
C ARG A 280 1.22 -22.74 -3.33
N HIS A 281 0.06 -22.75 -2.70
CA HIS A 281 -1.24 -22.57 -3.34
C HIS A 281 -1.81 -21.15 -3.30
N VAL A 282 -0.97 -20.13 -3.06
CA VAL A 282 -1.35 -18.74 -3.37
C VAL A 282 -1.36 -18.55 -4.90
N LYS A 283 -2.53 -18.77 -5.52
CA LYS A 283 -2.80 -18.42 -6.92
C LYS A 283 -2.63 -16.91 -7.11
N GLY A 284 -1.45 -16.49 -7.57
CA GLY A 284 -1.14 -15.09 -7.85
C GLY A 284 0.26 -14.89 -8.40
N ARG A 285 0.60 -15.58 -9.51
CA ARG A 285 1.82 -15.28 -10.28
C ARG A 285 1.60 -14.03 -11.12
N THR A 286 1.93 -12.89 -10.56
CA THR A 286 2.36 -11.68 -11.29
C THR A 286 3.79 -11.36 -10.87
N PRO A 287 4.60 -10.65 -11.69
CA PRO A 287 6.01 -10.34 -11.38
C PRO A 287 6.25 -9.41 -10.18
N GLN A 288 5.22 -9.08 -9.40
CA GLN A 288 5.25 -8.02 -8.39
C GLN A 288 5.53 -8.57 -6.99
N GLU A 289 6.79 -8.98 -6.79
CA GLU A 289 7.41 -9.33 -5.50
C GLU A 289 7.27 -10.79 -5.08
N ASN A 290 8.32 -11.57 -5.36
CA ASN A 290 8.67 -12.65 -4.46
C ASN A 290 9.19 -11.99 -3.17
N HIS A 291 8.30 -11.78 -2.18
CA HIS A 291 8.63 -11.06 -0.95
C HIS A 291 9.82 -11.68 -0.20
N LEU A 292 10.03 -13.01 -0.31
CA LEU A 292 11.20 -13.66 0.26
C LEU A 292 12.49 -13.22 -0.44
N LEU A 293 12.55 -13.28 -1.78
CA LEU A 293 13.72 -12.80 -2.54
C LEU A 293 14.00 -11.32 -2.27
N PHE A 294 12.94 -10.51 -2.09
CA PHE A 294 13.10 -9.11 -1.71
C PHE A 294 13.74 -8.97 -0.32
N LEU A 295 13.26 -9.72 0.67
CA LEU A 295 13.81 -9.70 2.03
C LEU A 295 15.25 -10.20 2.08
N GLU A 296 15.58 -11.25 1.33
CA GLU A 296 16.95 -11.75 1.18
C GLU A 296 17.85 -10.66 0.59
N ALA A 297 17.46 -10.04 -0.53
CA ALA A 297 18.22 -8.95 -1.12
C ALA A 297 18.38 -7.74 -0.19
N LEU A 298 17.34 -7.39 0.58
CA LEU A 298 17.40 -6.31 1.56
C LEU A 298 18.34 -6.64 2.72
N ARG A 299 18.28 -7.87 3.28
CA ARG A 299 19.20 -8.33 4.33
C ARG A 299 20.63 -8.33 3.83
N ASP A 300 20.90 -8.96 2.68
CA ASP A 300 22.25 -9.09 2.12
C ASP A 300 22.86 -7.71 1.85
N SER A 301 22.05 -6.77 1.34
CA SER A 301 22.50 -5.39 1.15
C SER A 301 22.76 -4.66 2.47
N CYS A 302 21.99 -4.93 3.54
CA CYS A 302 22.30 -4.40 4.88
C CYS A 302 23.58 -5.01 5.47
N GLU A 303 23.83 -6.31 5.25
CA GLU A 303 25.06 -6.98 5.69
C GLU A 303 26.29 -6.41 4.96
N GLU A 304 26.20 -6.21 3.64
CA GLU A 304 27.24 -5.55 2.85
C GLU A 304 27.56 -4.14 3.41
N LEU A 305 26.52 -3.34 3.68
CA LEU A 305 26.68 -2.01 4.27
C LEU A 305 27.35 -2.07 5.65
N HIS A 306 26.93 -3.02 6.49
CA HIS A 306 27.46 -3.18 7.84
C HIS A 306 28.93 -3.60 7.83
N GLN A 307 29.31 -4.54 6.97
CA GLN A 307 30.68 -5.03 6.84
C GLN A 307 31.62 -3.99 6.22
N ALA A 308 31.13 -3.20 5.25
CA ALA A 308 31.94 -2.18 4.59
C ALA A 308 32.23 -0.98 5.51
N GLY A 309 31.32 -0.65 6.43
CA GLY A 309 31.46 0.51 7.32
C GLY A 309 31.80 1.78 6.54
N GLY A 310 32.84 2.49 6.98
CA GLY A 310 33.33 3.71 6.31
C GLY A 310 33.91 3.51 4.90
N SER A 311 34.11 2.27 4.45
CA SER A 311 34.60 1.95 3.10
C SER A 311 33.48 1.67 2.08
N VAL A 312 32.21 1.93 2.45
CA VAL A 312 31.06 1.69 1.57
C VAL A 312 31.14 2.51 0.28
N THR A 313 30.84 1.87 -0.85
CA THR A 313 30.79 2.56 -2.13
C THR A 313 29.46 3.34 -2.30
N PRO A 314 29.46 4.50 -2.99
CA PRO A 314 28.22 5.21 -3.33
C PRO A 314 27.22 4.34 -4.13
N GLN A 315 27.72 3.36 -4.88
CA GLN A 315 26.89 2.43 -5.64
C GLN A 315 26.14 1.45 -4.72
N ALA A 316 26.79 0.94 -3.67
CA ALA A 316 26.15 0.10 -2.66
C ALA A 316 25.05 0.87 -1.92
N CYS A 317 25.32 2.10 -1.48
CA CYS A 317 24.32 2.98 -0.87
C CYS A 317 23.11 3.22 -1.79
N ARG A 318 23.33 3.48 -3.08
CA ARG A 318 22.24 3.65 -4.07
C ARG A 318 21.49 2.36 -4.37
N HIS A 319 22.16 1.20 -4.34
CA HIS A 319 21.49 -0.09 -4.49
C HIS A 319 20.53 -0.33 -3.32
N TRP A 320 21.03 -0.20 -2.10
CA TRP A 320 20.24 -0.32 -0.88
C TRP A 320 19.08 0.68 -0.84
N ALA A 321 19.34 1.95 -1.18
CA ALA A 321 18.30 2.99 -1.22
C ALA A 321 17.15 2.66 -2.19
N ARG A 322 17.43 1.98 -3.31
CA ARG A 322 16.38 1.52 -4.24
C ARG A 322 15.54 0.38 -3.67
N LEU A 323 16.10 -0.44 -2.78
CA LEU A 323 15.33 -1.46 -2.06
C LEU A 323 14.41 -0.81 -1.02
N LEU A 324 14.89 0.24 -0.35
CA LEU A 324 14.14 0.97 0.68
C LEU A 324 13.03 1.88 0.12
N ASN A 325 13.27 2.57 -1.00
CA ASN A 325 12.31 3.48 -1.58
C ASN A 325 11.26 2.73 -2.43
N HIS A 326 10.09 2.47 -1.86
CA HIS A 326 8.92 1.96 -2.60
C HIS A 326 7.89 3.04 -2.96
N SER A 327 8.23 4.32 -2.78
CA SER A 327 7.40 5.42 -3.28
C SER A 327 7.58 5.57 -4.80
N SER A 328 6.67 6.30 -5.44
CA SER A 328 6.86 6.69 -6.84
C SER A 328 7.83 7.87 -7.03
N GLU A 329 8.30 8.50 -5.95
CA GLU A 329 9.18 9.66 -5.99
C GLU A 329 10.64 9.21 -6.04
N ARG A 330 11.26 9.35 -7.22
CA ARG A 330 12.62 8.83 -7.45
C ARG A 330 13.69 9.64 -6.74
N SER A 331 13.47 10.94 -6.49
CA SER A 331 14.45 11.79 -5.81
C SER A 331 14.71 11.36 -4.36
N LEU A 332 13.77 10.63 -3.74
CA LEU A 332 13.96 10.08 -2.41
C LEU A 332 15.07 9.01 -2.37
N THR A 333 15.30 8.30 -3.47
CA THR A 333 16.38 7.30 -3.55
C THR A 333 17.74 7.96 -3.34
N ASP A 334 17.99 9.11 -3.97
CA ASP A 334 19.25 9.82 -3.83
C ASP A 334 19.39 10.40 -2.42
N THR A 335 18.30 10.92 -1.86
CA THR A 335 18.25 11.42 -0.47
C THR A 335 18.63 10.31 0.53
N ILE A 336 18.02 9.12 0.40
CA ILE A 336 18.31 7.96 1.23
C ILE A 336 19.77 7.51 1.06
N ALA A 337 20.26 7.46 -0.19
CA ALA A 337 21.63 7.04 -0.49
C ALA A 337 22.68 7.97 0.14
N THR A 338 22.46 9.29 0.04
CA THR A 338 23.33 10.28 0.69
C THR A 338 23.26 10.17 2.21
N LEU A 339 22.07 9.98 2.78
CA LEU A 339 21.89 9.85 4.22
C LEU A 339 22.62 8.62 4.77
N VAL A 340 22.40 7.43 4.20
CA VAL A 340 23.07 6.21 4.67
C VAL A 340 24.58 6.28 4.48
N GLN A 341 25.06 6.88 3.38
CA GLN A 341 26.50 7.07 3.16
C GLN A 341 27.10 7.92 4.28
N ARG A 342 26.48 9.05 4.60
CA ARG A 342 26.93 9.92 5.70
C ARG A 342 26.99 9.16 7.03
N GLN A 343 25.95 8.39 7.35
CA GLN A 343 25.92 7.64 8.61
C GLN A 343 27.01 6.56 8.68
N LEU A 344 27.45 6.01 7.54
CA LEU A 344 28.49 4.98 7.49
C LEU A 344 29.92 5.56 7.47
N THR A 345 30.10 6.76 6.89
CA THR A 345 31.42 7.39 6.76
C THR A 345 31.82 8.26 7.95
N ASP A 346 30.83 8.79 8.68
CA ASP A 346 31.12 9.53 9.91
C ASP A 346 31.65 8.52 10.95
N PRO A 347 32.89 8.66 11.47
CA PRO A 347 33.52 7.64 12.31
C PRO A 347 32.71 7.40 13.58
N GLU A 348 32.47 6.10 13.88
CA GLU A 348 32.11 5.68 15.25
C GLU A 348 33.28 6.04 16.19
N PRO A 349 33.02 6.59 17.38
CA PRO A 349 34.07 7.02 18.31
C PRO A 349 34.95 5.86 18.81
#